data_AF-A0A8T7JBC5-F1
#
_entry.id   AF-A0A8T7JBC5-F1
#
_cell.length_a   1.000
_cell.length_b   1.000
_cell.length_c   1.000
_cell.angle_alpha   90.00
_cell.angle_beta   90.00
_cell.angle_gamma   90.00
#
_symmetry.space_group_name_H-M   'P 1'
#
loop_
_entity.id
_entity.type
_entity.pdbx_description
1 polymer ?
#
loop_
_entity_poly.entity_id
_entity_poly.type
_entity_poly.pdbx_seq_one_letter_code
_entity_poly.pdbx_strand_id
1 'polypeptide(L)'
;MTAVVLLVAIFLVSYNMSETVISDKRNVATAVRASQAFQRAHSGLDCALTYLKGEGLQSAVSLATASGATLVATADYACTDSLTTVVFTEYEDYIEISSTAFSDDQSVRRVVKDRISGSPVTSGPPSVPVVSKGAVGISKGNVSVTNNYEPLTIWSGDAAELGSSTTTYISIDGVEDQISNSATTRGPDIVDDDANLANATEEEFLQAFFNISQLNQFCGDGNATCSDEDGDNTYYFEPSGSETDDGGTCEDDTYTQVRLSDYTTSPTNPVLIVVDGGAEIFFGGGGTFYGMIIAQEVMFSGGMNPSDSLQGSIIAIDCVNDNGTGGGRIELNPTVITDLSGTGQTVRLAGGWHDW
;
A
#
# COMPACT_ATOMS: atom_id res chain seq x y z
N MET A 1 84.66 -7.75 -17.50
CA MET A 1 83.93 -7.22 -16.32
C MET A 1 82.63 -6.53 -16.72
N THR A 2 82.62 -5.62 -17.71
CA THR A 2 81.39 -4.94 -18.19
C THR A 2 80.25 -5.89 -18.59
N ALA A 3 80.55 -6.96 -19.33
CA ALA A 3 79.53 -7.94 -19.76
C ALA A 3 78.85 -8.69 -18.59
N VAL A 4 79.58 -9.00 -17.52
CA VAL A 4 79.02 -9.68 -16.34
C VAL A 4 78.11 -8.74 -15.57
N VAL A 5 78.52 -7.48 -15.40
CA VAL A 5 77.70 -6.45 -14.74
C VAL A 5 76.40 -6.21 -15.52
N LEU A 6 76.46 -6.18 -16.85
CA LEU A 6 75.29 -6.03 -17.72
C LEU A 6 74.32 -7.22 -17.58
N LEU A 7 74.83 -8.44 -17.51
CA LEU A 7 74.01 -9.64 -17.35
C LEU A 7 73.30 -9.66 -16.00
N VAL A 8 74.00 -9.30 -14.92
CA VAL A 8 73.40 -9.16 -13.57
C VAL A 8 72.33 -8.05 -13.55
N ALA A 9 72.57 -6.92 -14.22
CA ALA A 9 71.60 -5.84 -14.29
C ALA A 9 70.32 -6.26 -15.04
N ILE A 10 70.45 -6.95 -16.19
CA ILE A 10 69.29 -7.47 -16.95
C ILE A 10 68.53 -8.51 -16.12
N PHE A 11 69.25 -9.37 -15.40
CA PHE A 11 68.62 -10.37 -14.52
C PHE A 11 67.80 -9.70 -13.41
N LEU A 12 68.34 -8.68 -12.73
CA LEU A 12 67.62 -7.95 -11.69
C LEU A 12 66.38 -7.24 -12.22
N VAL A 13 66.47 -6.60 -13.40
CA VAL A 13 65.30 -5.94 -14.01
C VAL A 13 64.23 -6.97 -14.39
N SER A 14 64.63 -8.08 -15.01
CA SER A 14 63.71 -9.16 -15.41
C SER A 14 63.03 -9.80 -14.20
N TYR A 15 63.78 -9.99 -13.11
CA TYR A 15 63.26 -10.51 -11.85
C TYR A 15 62.20 -9.59 -11.25
N ASN A 16 62.50 -8.29 -11.12
CA ASN A 16 61.55 -7.31 -10.59
C ASN A 16 60.30 -7.21 -11.48
N MET A 17 60.47 -7.21 -12.81
CA MET A 17 59.33 -7.18 -13.75
C MET A 17 58.45 -8.42 -13.62
N SER A 18 59.04 -9.59 -13.40
CA SER A 18 58.30 -10.83 -13.15
C SER A 18 57.48 -10.76 -11.85
N GLU A 19 58.06 -10.22 -10.77
CA GLU A 19 57.33 -10.02 -9.51
C GLU A 19 56.17 -9.04 -9.67
N THR A 20 56.37 -7.92 -10.36
CA THR A 20 55.30 -6.95 -10.67
C THR A 20 54.17 -7.61 -11.46
N VAL A 21 54.48 -8.35 -12.52
CA VAL A 21 53.45 -9.02 -13.35
C VAL A 21 52.67 -10.07 -12.54
N ILE A 22 53.33 -10.81 -11.65
CA ILE A 22 52.65 -11.79 -10.79
C ILE A 22 51.73 -11.08 -9.79
N SER A 23 52.19 -9.99 -9.18
CA SER A 23 51.40 -9.16 -8.27
C SER A 23 50.16 -8.60 -8.99
N ASP A 24 50.34 -8.03 -10.17
CA ASP A 24 49.24 -7.46 -10.97
C ASP A 24 48.23 -8.52 -11.37
N LYS A 25 48.70 -9.70 -11.80
CA LYS A 25 47.80 -10.84 -12.11
C LYS A 25 46.99 -11.27 -10.89
N ARG A 26 47.59 -11.30 -9.70
CA ARG A 26 46.88 -11.63 -8.46
C ARG A 26 45.85 -10.56 -8.12
N ASN A 27 46.20 -9.29 -8.24
CA ASN A 27 45.30 -8.18 -7.98
C ASN A 27 44.10 -8.18 -8.93
N VAL A 28 44.34 -8.38 -10.23
CA VAL A 28 43.28 -8.48 -11.25
C VAL A 28 42.39 -9.69 -10.99
N ALA A 29 42.97 -10.86 -10.68
CA ALA A 29 42.18 -12.05 -10.36
C ALA A 29 41.30 -11.84 -9.13
N THR A 30 41.82 -11.22 -8.06
CA THR A 30 41.03 -10.87 -6.87
C THR A 30 39.92 -9.86 -7.19
N ALA A 31 40.21 -8.86 -8.03
CA ALA A 31 39.21 -7.88 -8.45
C ALA A 31 38.05 -8.54 -9.23
N VAL A 32 38.35 -9.44 -10.17
CA VAL A 32 37.31 -10.16 -10.93
C VAL A 32 36.44 -11.01 -10.00
N ARG A 33 37.04 -11.76 -9.07
CA ARG A 33 36.29 -12.55 -8.09
C ARG A 33 35.43 -11.68 -7.17
N ALA A 34 35.93 -10.53 -6.76
CA ALA A 34 35.18 -9.56 -5.98
C ALA A 34 33.97 -9.01 -6.75
N SER A 35 34.13 -8.68 -8.05
CA SER A 35 33.03 -8.25 -8.90
C SER A 35 31.98 -9.35 -9.10
N GLN A 36 32.40 -10.61 -9.27
CA GLN A 36 31.48 -11.74 -9.37
C GLN A 36 30.65 -11.92 -8.08
N ALA A 37 31.31 -11.94 -6.93
CA ALA A 37 30.64 -12.05 -5.63
C ALA A 37 29.68 -10.86 -5.40
N PHE A 38 30.08 -9.65 -5.80
CA PHE A 38 29.25 -8.46 -5.68
C PHE A 38 27.99 -8.53 -6.56
N GLN A 39 28.12 -8.91 -7.83
CA GLN A 39 26.97 -9.04 -8.74
C GLN A 39 25.95 -10.06 -8.24
N ARG A 40 26.42 -11.18 -7.69
CA ARG A 40 25.54 -12.19 -7.07
C ARG A 40 24.84 -11.65 -5.83
N ALA A 41 25.57 -10.99 -4.94
CA ALA A 41 24.98 -10.39 -3.75
C ALA A 41 23.89 -9.36 -4.17
N HIS A 42 24.14 -8.56 -5.21
CA HIS A 42 23.15 -7.63 -5.73
C HIS A 42 21.91 -8.35 -6.29
N SER A 43 22.10 -9.41 -7.09
CA SER A 43 20.98 -10.20 -7.61
C SER A 43 20.13 -10.83 -6.50
N GLY A 44 20.76 -11.30 -5.42
CA GLY A 44 20.03 -11.81 -4.25
C GLY A 44 19.23 -10.72 -3.54
N LEU A 45 19.76 -9.49 -3.49
CA LEU A 45 19.08 -8.34 -2.91
C LEU A 45 17.88 -7.91 -3.77
N ASP A 46 18.02 -7.85 -5.09
CA ASP A 46 16.92 -7.51 -6.01
C ASP A 46 15.80 -8.56 -5.95
N CYS A 47 16.16 -9.83 -5.84
CA CYS A 47 15.21 -10.92 -5.67
C CYS A 47 14.44 -10.79 -4.34
N ALA A 48 15.14 -10.47 -3.25
CA ALA A 48 14.52 -10.24 -1.95
C ALA A 48 13.60 -9.01 -1.92
N LEU A 49 13.98 -7.92 -2.60
CA LEU A 49 13.10 -6.76 -2.79
C LEU A 49 11.86 -7.12 -3.60
N THR A 50 12.00 -7.95 -4.64
CA THR A 50 10.87 -8.42 -5.45
C THR A 50 9.92 -9.29 -4.63
N TYR A 51 10.46 -10.17 -3.78
CA TYR A 51 9.66 -10.97 -2.84
C TYR A 51 8.89 -10.07 -1.87
N LEU A 52 9.56 -9.12 -1.22
CA LEU A 52 8.94 -8.18 -0.28
C LEU A 52 7.86 -7.32 -0.93
N LYS A 53 8.03 -7.02 -2.22
CA LYS A 53 7.05 -6.29 -3.02
C LYS A 53 5.80 -7.13 -3.32
N GLY A 54 5.92 -8.44 -3.55
CA GLY A 54 4.80 -9.32 -3.86
C GLY A 54 4.00 -9.78 -2.62
N GLU A 55 4.69 -10.14 -1.53
CA GLU A 55 4.06 -10.72 -0.33
C GLU A 55 3.72 -9.68 0.76
N GLY A 56 4.15 -8.43 0.57
CA GLY A 56 4.04 -7.36 1.55
C GLY A 56 5.02 -7.47 2.73
N LEU A 57 5.21 -6.36 3.44
CA LEU A 57 6.11 -6.27 4.61
C LEU A 57 5.69 -7.22 5.74
N GLN A 58 4.38 -7.40 5.94
CA GLN A 58 3.82 -8.16 7.06
C GLN A 58 4.16 -9.66 7.00
N SER A 59 4.23 -10.26 5.80
CA SER A 59 4.64 -11.66 5.64
C SER A 59 6.14 -11.85 5.97
N ALA A 60 6.99 -10.88 5.60
CA ALA A 60 8.40 -10.90 5.98
C ALA A 60 8.64 -10.67 7.49
N VAL A 61 7.82 -9.82 8.11
CA VAL A 61 7.83 -9.55 9.55
C VAL A 61 7.32 -10.74 10.36
N SER A 62 6.18 -11.34 10.00
CA SER A 62 5.62 -12.49 10.73
C SER A 62 6.60 -13.67 10.78
N LEU A 63 7.42 -13.82 9.74
CA LEU A 63 8.53 -14.76 9.72
C LEU A 63 9.65 -14.37 10.70
N ALA A 64 10.05 -13.08 10.76
CA ALA A 64 11.12 -12.59 11.61
C ALA A 64 10.77 -12.65 13.11
N THR A 65 9.54 -12.27 13.45
CA THR A 65 9.06 -12.18 14.83
C THR A 65 8.84 -13.56 15.47
N ALA A 66 8.56 -14.60 14.68
CA ALA A 66 8.30 -15.96 15.19
C ALA A 66 9.54 -16.67 15.79
N SER A 67 10.76 -16.15 15.60
CA SER A 67 11.97 -16.88 15.99
C SER A 67 12.96 -16.12 16.87
N GLY A 68 12.86 -14.80 17.03
CA GLY A 68 13.91 -14.00 17.68
C GLY A 68 15.30 -14.25 17.09
N ALA A 69 15.36 -14.75 15.86
CA ALA A 69 16.56 -15.27 15.21
C ALA A 69 16.74 -14.62 13.84
N THR A 70 18.01 -14.52 13.45
CA THR A 70 18.43 -14.23 12.08
C THR A 70 17.79 -15.24 11.14
N LEU A 71 16.79 -14.82 10.37
CA LEU A 71 16.24 -15.65 9.30
C LEU A 71 17.28 -15.77 8.21
N VAL A 72 17.95 -16.91 8.18
CA VAL A 72 18.59 -17.39 6.96
C VAL A 72 17.46 -17.99 6.13
N ALA A 73 17.09 -17.36 5.02
CA ALA A 73 16.15 -17.92 4.05
C ALA A 73 16.73 -19.23 3.48
N THR A 74 16.54 -20.35 4.18
CA THR A 74 17.29 -21.59 3.91
C THR A 74 16.46 -22.70 3.23
N ALA A 75 15.20 -22.50 2.85
CA ALA A 75 14.44 -23.63 2.29
C ALA A 75 13.43 -23.36 1.16
N ASP A 76 12.81 -22.18 1.02
CA ASP A 76 11.74 -22.02 -0.01
C ASP A 76 11.78 -20.71 -0.80
N TYR A 77 12.83 -19.91 -0.64
CA TYR A 77 12.99 -18.67 -1.38
C TYR A 77 13.77 -18.96 -2.66
N ALA A 78 13.16 -18.72 -3.83
CA ALA A 78 13.80 -18.84 -5.15
C ALA A 78 15.02 -17.92 -5.36
N CYS A 79 15.39 -17.14 -4.33
CA CYS A 79 16.46 -16.16 -4.31
C CYS A 79 17.77 -16.66 -3.68
N THR A 80 17.81 -17.88 -3.11
CA THR A 80 19.03 -18.43 -2.51
C THR A 80 19.59 -19.58 -3.33
N ASP A 81 20.91 -19.57 -3.53
CA ASP A 81 21.66 -20.67 -4.13
C ASP A 81 22.82 -21.05 -3.21
N SER A 82 23.60 -22.06 -3.59
CA SER A 82 24.75 -22.50 -2.77
C SER A 82 25.83 -21.41 -2.56
N LEU A 83 25.75 -20.29 -3.29
CA LEU A 83 26.74 -19.22 -3.31
C LEU A 83 26.15 -17.87 -2.85
N THR A 84 24.86 -17.79 -2.54
CA THR A 84 24.11 -16.57 -2.23
C THR A 84 23.12 -16.82 -1.10
N THR A 85 23.19 -16.02 -0.05
CA THR A 85 22.35 -16.12 1.14
C THR A 85 21.75 -14.76 1.43
N VAL A 86 20.41 -14.69 1.52
CA VAL A 86 19.70 -13.48 1.91
C VAL A 86 19.12 -13.63 3.31
N VAL A 87 19.23 -12.57 4.09
CA VAL A 87 18.78 -12.48 5.48
C VAL A 87 17.95 -11.21 5.66
N PHE A 88 16.81 -11.34 6.32
CA PHE A 88 16.00 -10.20 6.78
C PHE A 88 16.23 -10.00 8.29
N THR A 89 16.52 -8.77 8.69
CA THR A 89 16.63 -8.38 10.10
C THR A 89 15.64 -7.26 10.38
N GLU A 90 14.70 -7.51 11.28
CA GLU A 90 13.72 -6.53 11.69
C GLU A 90 14.30 -5.62 12.79
N TYR A 91 14.10 -4.31 12.65
CA TYR A 91 14.34 -3.29 13.65
C TYR A 91 13.04 -2.52 13.90
N GLU A 92 12.99 -1.73 14.98
CA GLU A 92 11.79 -0.97 15.37
C GLU A 92 11.25 -0.07 14.24
N ASP A 93 12.13 0.53 13.43
CA ASP A 93 11.75 1.51 12.41
C ASP A 93 11.96 1.04 10.95
N TYR A 94 12.62 -0.10 10.72
CA TYR A 94 13.00 -0.57 9.38
C TYR A 94 13.36 -2.06 9.35
N ILE A 95 13.34 -2.65 8.16
CA ILE A 95 13.88 -3.99 7.89
C ILE A 95 15.20 -3.83 7.11
N GLU A 96 16.26 -4.48 7.61
CA GLU A 96 17.54 -4.60 6.91
C GLU A 96 17.58 -5.90 6.11
N ILE A 97 17.77 -5.77 4.80
CA ILE A 97 17.98 -6.90 3.88
C ILE A 97 19.49 -7.05 3.71
N SER A 98 20.02 -8.23 4.01
CA SER A 98 21.45 -8.54 3.88
C SER A 98 21.66 -9.70 2.92
N SER A 99 22.22 -9.43 1.75
CA SER A 99 22.60 -10.44 0.76
C SER A 99 24.10 -10.71 0.82
N THR A 100 24.49 -11.90 1.24
CA THR A 100 25.87 -12.41 1.21
C THR A 100 26.07 -13.29 -0.01
N ALA A 101 27.12 -13.07 -0.80
CA ALA A 101 27.48 -14.00 -1.87
C ALA A 101 28.99 -14.25 -2.00
N PHE A 102 29.32 -15.36 -2.65
CA PHE A 102 30.69 -15.84 -2.87
C PHE A 102 31.06 -15.87 -4.37
N SER A 103 32.37 -15.76 -4.65
CA SER A 103 32.91 -16.08 -5.98
C SER A 103 32.72 -17.57 -6.31
N ASP A 104 32.87 -17.95 -7.58
CA ASP A 104 32.70 -19.34 -8.05
C ASP A 104 33.56 -20.34 -7.29
N ASP A 105 34.76 -19.92 -6.89
CA ASP A 105 35.73 -20.70 -6.15
C ASP A 105 35.66 -20.50 -4.63
N GLN A 106 34.64 -19.77 -4.15
CA GLN A 106 34.41 -19.43 -2.73
C GLN A 106 35.57 -18.69 -2.04
N SER A 107 36.53 -18.17 -2.80
CA SER A 107 37.71 -17.51 -2.24
C SER A 107 37.47 -16.05 -1.84
N VAL A 108 36.45 -15.41 -2.42
CA VAL A 108 36.03 -14.05 -2.09
C VAL A 108 34.57 -14.05 -1.66
N ARG A 109 34.27 -13.30 -0.61
CA ARG A 109 32.92 -13.07 -0.09
C ARG A 109 32.60 -11.59 -0.18
N ARG A 110 31.40 -11.25 -0.66
CA ARG A 110 30.81 -9.91 -0.64
C ARG A 110 29.48 -9.96 0.05
N VAL A 111 29.10 -8.84 0.64
CA VAL A 111 27.81 -8.74 1.30
C VAL A 111 27.30 -7.34 1.06
N VAL A 112 26.08 -7.25 0.53
CA VAL A 112 25.38 -6.01 0.25
C VAL A 112 24.20 -5.95 1.20
N LYS A 113 23.99 -4.81 1.85
CA LYS A 113 22.74 -4.55 2.58
C LYS A 113 22.02 -3.37 2.00
N ASP A 114 20.73 -3.41 2.26
CA ASP A 114 19.83 -2.31 2.08
C ASP A 114 18.87 -2.24 3.25
N ARG A 115 18.32 -1.06 3.46
CA ARG A 115 17.31 -0.82 4.49
C ARG A 115 16.04 -0.35 3.81
N ILE A 116 14.98 -1.08 4.07
CA ILE A 116 13.64 -0.71 3.67
C ILE A 116 12.89 -0.31 4.93
N SER A 117 12.16 0.77 4.86
CA SER A 117 11.20 1.11 5.90
C SER A 117 9.86 1.22 5.20
N GLY A 118 8.82 0.66 5.83
CA GLY A 118 7.49 1.17 5.56
C GLY A 118 7.47 2.57 6.15
N SER A 119 7.82 3.58 5.35
CA SER A 119 7.45 4.93 5.74
C SER A 119 5.93 4.88 5.88
N PRO A 120 5.34 5.20 7.04
CA PRO A 120 3.93 5.56 7.04
C PRO A 120 3.86 6.70 6.04
N VAL A 121 3.28 6.43 4.88
CA VAL A 121 3.08 7.45 3.87
C VAL A 121 2.19 8.46 4.60
N THR A 122 2.71 9.66 4.86
CA THR A 122 2.24 10.53 5.95
C THR A 122 0.87 11.19 5.71
N SER A 123 0.06 10.56 4.89
CA SER A 123 -1.39 10.68 4.88
C SER A 123 -1.90 9.25 4.89
N GLY A 124 -2.28 8.75 6.07
CA GLY A 124 -3.21 7.64 6.07
C GLY A 124 -4.53 8.12 5.46
N PRO A 125 -5.37 7.19 4.97
CA PRO A 125 -6.75 7.51 4.65
C PRO A 125 -7.40 8.33 5.78
N PRO A 126 -8.32 9.25 5.44
CA PRO A 126 -9.00 10.06 6.45
C PRO A 126 -9.74 9.17 7.45
N SER A 127 -9.64 9.49 8.73
CA SER A 127 -10.39 8.83 9.82
C SER A 127 -11.86 9.26 9.86
N VAL A 128 -12.51 9.24 8.69
CA VAL A 128 -13.89 9.66 8.48
C VAL A 128 -14.61 8.56 7.69
N PRO A 129 -15.78 8.08 8.16
CA PRO A 129 -16.50 7.00 7.49
C PRO A 129 -16.97 7.35 6.06
N VAL A 130 -17.34 8.61 5.80
CA VAL A 130 -17.74 9.06 4.45
C VAL A 130 -17.02 10.35 4.09
N VAL A 131 -16.24 10.31 3.01
CA VAL A 131 -15.56 11.48 2.45
C VAL A 131 -15.92 11.61 0.98
N SER A 132 -16.21 12.82 0.53
CA SER A 132 -16.51 13.10 -0.87
C SER A 132 -15.98 14.48 -1.27
N LYS A 133 -15.33 14.63 -2.42
CA LYS A 133 -14.95 15.99 -2.86
C LYS A 133 -16.14 16.81 -3.36
N GLY A 134 -17.16 16.19 -3.93
CA GLY A 134 -18.43 16.78 -4.32
C GLY A 134 -19.51 16.57 -3.26
N ALA A 135 -20.73 16.28 -3.71
CA ALA A 135 -21.91 16.19 -2.86
C ALA A 135 -22.06 14.82 -2.18
N VAL A 136 -22.73 14.80 -1.02
CA VAL A 136 -23.14 13.56 -0.34
C VAL A 136 -24.66 13.55 -0.23
N GLY A 137 -25.32 12.79 -1.10
CA GLY A 137 -26.77 12.65 -1.16
C GLY A 137 -27.25 11.31 -0.58
N ILE A 138 -27.51 11.25 0.73
CA ILE A 138 -28.07 10.04 1.39
C ILE A 138 -29.53 10.33 1.74
N SER A 139 -30.38 10.46 0.71
CA SER A 139 -31.72 11.07 0.84
C SER A 139 -32.89 10.07 0.89
N LYS A 140 -32.72 8.85 0.36
CA LYS A 140 -33.84 7.91 0.13
C LYS A 140 -33.90 6.75 1.14
N GLY A 141 -32.81 6.44 1.84
CA GLY A 141 -32.71 5.37 2.83
C GLY A 141 -32.69 5.80 4.31
N ASN A 142 -32.69 4.80 5.20
CA ASN A 142 -32.45 4.96 6.65
C ASN A 142 -31.03 4.51 7.02
N VAL A 143 -30.03 5.25 6.51
CA VAL A 143 -28.62 4.99 6.75
C VAL A 143 -28.17 5.62 8.08
N SER A 144 -27.40 4.88 8.87
CA SER A 144 -26.71 5.42 10.03
C SER A 144 -25.21 5.47 9.79
N VAL A 145 -24.58 6.61 10.05
CA VAL A 145 -23.12 6.78 9.97
C VAL A 145 -22.54 6.97 11.36
N THR A 146 -21.60 6.13 11.77
CA THR A 146 -21.03 6.13 13.13
C THR A 146 -19.53 6.38 13.10
N ASN A 147 -19.04 7.34 13.89
CA ASN A 147 -17.63 7.52 14.19
C ASN A 147 -17.42 7.77 15.69
N ASN A 148 -17.06 6.72 16.43
CA ASN A 148 -16.80 6.83 17.86
C ASN A 148 -15.37 7.26 18.21
N TYR A 149 -14.52 7.49 17.20
CA TYR A 149 -13.09 7.76 17.37
C TYR A 149 -12.75 9.22 17.12
N GLU A 150 -13.33 9.82 16.08
CA GLU A 150 -13.16 11.22 15.72
C GLU A 150 -14.52 11.94 15.67
N PRO A 151 -14.59 13.25 15.94
CA PRO A 151 -15.83 14.01 15.98
C PRO A 151 -16.37 14.38 14.58
N LEU A 152 -16.09 13.56 13.55
CA LEU A 152 -16.42 13.83 12.15
C LEU A 152 -16.90 12.54 11.47
N THR A 153 -18.15 12.51 11.00
CA THR A 153 -18.75 11.34 10.34
C THR A 153 -18.79 11.48 8.82
N ILE A 154 -19.08 12.70 8.33
CA ILE A 154 -19.20 13.01 6.91
C ILE A 154 -18.39 14.27 6.61
N TRP A 155 -17.55 14.21 5.58
CA TRP A 155 -16.81 15.35 5.06
C TRP A 155 -17.02 15.47 3.55
N SER A 156 -17.72 16.54 3.12
CA SER A 156 -18.03 16.80 1.73
C SER A 156 -17.52 18.18 1.27
N GLY A 157 -17.15 18.30 0.00
CA GLY A 157 -16.79 19.59 -0.57
C GLY A 157 -18.00 20.39 -1.08
N ASP A 158 -19.09 19.71 -1.44
CA ASP A 158 -20.38 20.34 -1.75
C ASP A 158 -21.42 19.96 -0.66
N ALA A 159 -22.69 20.31 -0.89
CA ALA A 159 -23.77 20.08 0.05
C ALA A 159 -23.93 18.60 0.42
N ALA A 160 -24.01 18.32 1.73
CA ALA A 160 -24.39 17.01 2.26
C ALA A 160 -25.91 16.93 2.48
N GLU A 161 -26.64 16.43 1.49
CA GLU A 161 -28.09 16.22 1.55
C GLU A 161 -28.45 14.90 2.24
N LEU A 162 -28.74 14.99 3.53
CA LEU A 162 -29.17 13.84 4.33
C LEU A 162 -30.70 13.77 4.41
N GLY A 163 -31.25 12.60 4.12
CA GLY A 163 -32.68 12.32 4.23
C GLY A 163 -33.17 12.37 5.68
N SER A 164 -34.48 12.54 5.86
CA SER A 164 -35.10 12.64 7.20
C SER A 164 -34.94 11.39 8.07
N SER A 165 -34.48 10.28 7.51
CA SER A 165 -34.23 9.01 8.22
C SER A 165 -32.75 8.73 8.45
N THR A 166 -31.86 9.60 7.99
CA THR A 166 -30.41 9.45 8.14
C THR A 166 -29.97 10.00 9.49
N THR A 167 -29.20 9.21 10.25
CA THR A 167 -28.67 9.61 11.55
C THR A 167 -27.17 9.45 11.59
N THR A 168 -26.49 10.33 12.32
CA THR A 168 -25.06 10.16 12.58
C THR A 168 -24.81 10.02 14.07
N TYR A 169 -23.78 9.25 14.41
CA TYR A 169 -23.42 8.92 15.79
C TYR A 169 -21.94 9.19 16.02
N ILE A 170 -21.63 9.83 17.15
CA ILE A 170 -20.25 10.06 17.60
C ILE A 170 -20.10 9.71 19.08
N SER A 171 -18.84 9.68 19.54
CA SER A 171 -18.55 9.64 20.98
C SER A 171 -18.57 11.05 21.58
N ILE A 172 -19.38 11.26 22.63
CA ILE A 172 -19.44 12.53 23.37
C ILE A 172 -19.09 12.24 24.83
N ASP A 173 -18.07 12.93 25.35
CA ASP A 173 -17.59 12.75 26.73
C ASP A 173 -17.27 11.28 27.10
N GLY A 174 -16.81 10.51 26.11
CA GLY A 174 -16.45 9.09 26.27
C GLY A 174 -17.64 8.12 26.28
N VAL A 175 -18.85 8.60 25.98
CA VAL A 175 -20.01 7.75 25.73
C VAL A 175 -20.16 7.58 24.23
N GLU A 176 -20.03 6.35 23.76
CA GLU A 176 -20.17 5.98 22.35
C GLU A 176 -21.63 6.07 21.86
N ASP A 177 -21.80 6.08 20.54
CA ASP A 177 -23.08 6.03 19.83
C ASP A 177 -24.08 7.12 20.26
N GLN A 178 -23.59 8.33 20.54
CA GLN A 178 -24.45 9.48 20.81
C GLN A 178 -24.91 10.11 19.49
N ILE A 179 -26.22 10.33 19.37
CA ILE A 179 -26.81 10.97 18.19
C ILE A 179 -26.24 12.39 18.05
N SER A 180 -25.59 12.65 16.91
CA SER A 180 -25.07 13.96 16.57
C SER A 180 -25.97 14.66 15.54
N ASN A 181 -26.28 13.98 14.43
CA ASN A 181 -27.25 14.41 13.45
C ASN A 181 -28.58 13.65 13.59
N SER A 182 -29.68 14.37 13.41
CA SER A 182 -31.02 13.78 13.33
C SER A 182 -31.79 14.37 12.15
N ALA A 183 -32.91 13.73 11.79
CA ALA A 183 -33.85 14.08 10.71
C ALA A 183 -34.01 15.58 10.38
N THR A 184 -34.01 16.44 11.40
CA THR A 184 -34.30 17.88 11.28
C THR A 184 -33.19 18.78 11.80
N THR A 185 -32.12 18.21 12.36
CA THR A 185 -31.09 18.96 13.06
C THR A 185 -29.74 18.44 12.63
N ARG A 186 -29.00 19.30 11.92
CA ARG A 186 -27.64 18.99 11.51
C ARG A 186 -26.70 18.93 12.71
N GLY A 187 -25.96 17.82 12.81
CA GLY A 187 -24.93 17.62 13.83
C GLY A 187 -23.64 18.38 13.51
N PRO A 188 -22.82 18.70 14.53
CA PRO A 188 -21.50 19.33 14.35
C PRO A 188 -20.45 18.39 13.72
N ASP A 189 -20.78 17.11 13.56
CA ASP A 189 -19.93 16.05 13.00
C ASP A 189 -20.05 15.91 11.47
N ILE A 190 -20.76 16.83 10.82
CA ILE A 190 -20.88 16.90 9.37
C ILE A 190 -20.20 18.20 8.93
N VAL A 191 -19.16 18.07 8.12
CA VAL A 191 -18.53 19.20 7.41
C VAL A 191 -18.93 19.09 5.96
N ASP A 192 -19.67 20.07 5.47
CA ASP A 192 -20.04 20.20 4.06
C ASP A 192 -19.66 21.58 3.53
N ASP A 193 -19.80 21.78 2.23
CA ASP A 193 -19.37 23.00 1.53
C ASP A 193 -17.88 23.34 1.77
N ASP A 194 -17.02 22.34 2.00
CA ASP A 194 -15.58 22.58 2.17
C ASP A 194 -14.94 22.96 0.83
N ALA A 195 -14.75 24.27 0.65
CA ALA A 195 -14.14 24.82 -0.55
C ALA A 195 -12.74 24.28 -0.84
N ASN A 196 -11.96 23.84 0.15
CA ASN A 196 -10.64 23.25 -0.14
C ASN A 196 -10.80 21.88 -0.78
N LEU A 197 -11.77 21.09 -0.30
CA LEU A 197 -12.05 19.76 -0.81
C LEU A 197 -12.71 19.84 -2.19
N ALA A 198 -13.70 20.73 -2.36
CA ALA A 198 -14.41 20.95 -3.63
C ALA A 198 -13.49 21.42 -4.77
N ASN A 199 -12.55 22.32 -4.46
CA ASN A 199 -11.64 22.88 -5.46
C ASN A 199 -10.38 22.03 -5.68
N ALA A 200 -10.16 20.97 -4.89
CA ALA A 200 -9.02 20.08 -5.10
C ALA A 200 -9.14 19.38 -6.46
N THR A 201 -8.05 19.34 -7.21
CA THR A 201 -7.96 18.42 -8.34
C THR A 201 -7.98 16.97 -7.83
N GLU A 202 -8.33 16.02 -8.69
CA GLU A 202 -8.27 14.59 -8.33
C GLU A 202 -6.86 14.20 -7.85
N GLU A 203 -5.82 14.65 -8.55
CA GLU A 203 -4.44 14.42 -8.18
C GLU A 203 -4.13 14.99 -6.79
N GLU A 204 -4.54 16.22 -6.49
CA GLU A 204 -4.34 16.83 -5.17
C GLU A 204 -5.10 16.08 -4.07
N PHE A 205 -6.31 15.62 -4.34
CA PHE A 205 -7.13 14.84 -3.41
C PHE A 205 -6.46 13.50 -3.08
N LEU A 206 -6.08 12.75 -4.11
CA LEU A 206 -5.40 11.46 -3.96
C LEU A 206 -4.02 11.62 -3.32
N GLN A 207 -3.30 12.68 -3.65
CA GLN A 207 -2.00 12.97 -3.06
C GLN A 207 -2.12 13.35 -1.58
N ALA A 208 -3.17 14.10 -1.22
CA ALA A 208 -3.41 14.53 0.15
C ALA A 208 -3.81 13.39 1.09
N PHE A 209 -4.52 12.36 0.59
CA PHE A 209 -5.00 11.24 1.41
C PHE A 209 -4.18 9.97 1.27
N PHE A 210 -3.55 9.73 0.12
CA PHE A 210 -2.90 8.47 -0.19
C PHE A 210 -1.49 8.63 -0.77
N ASN A 211 -1.05 9.87 -1.02
CA ASN A 211 0.23 10.19 -1.66
C ASN A 211 0.41 9.48 -3.02
N ILE A 212 -0.67 9.38 -3.79
CA ILE A 212 -0.68 8.91 -5.18
C ILE A 212 -1.31 9.98 -6.08
N SER A 213 -1.09 9.87 -7.38
CA SER A 213 -1.57 10.85 -8.38
C SER A 213 -2.76 10.37 -9.21
N GLN A 214 -3.00 9.06 -9.26
CA GLN A 214 -4.05 8.43 -10.07
C GLN A 214 -4.57 7.18 -9.36
N LEU A 215 -5.85 6.83 -9.54
CA LEU A 215 -6.46 5.65 -8.93
C LEU A 215 -5.78 4.33 -9.33
N ASN A 216 -5.34 4.20 -10.58
CA ASN A 216 -4.61 3.02 -11.06
C ASN A 216 -3.30 2.74 -10.28
N GLN A 217 -2.74 3.72 -9.57
CA GLN A 217 -1.53 3.56 -8.77
C GLN A 217 -1.77 2.77 -7.47
N PHE A 218 -3.02 2.56 -7.06
CA PHE A 218 -3.35 1.59 -6.01
C PHE A 218 -2.95 0.15 -6.39
N CYS A 219 -2.90 -0.15 -7.69
CA CYS A 219 -2.40 -1.42 -8.23
C CYS A 219 -0.93 -1.40 -8.64
N GLY A 220 -0.34 -0.20 -8.66
CA GLY A 220 0.99 0.09 -9.18
C GLY A 220 1.12 -0.15 -10.69
N ASP A 221 2.18 0.42 -11.28
CA ASP A 221 2.67 0.08 -12.63
C ASP A 221 3.25 -1.37 -12.70
N GLY A 222 2.86 -2.26 -11.77
CA GLY A 222 3.31 -3.65 -11.67
C GLY A 222 3.56 -4.17 -10.24
N ASN A 223 2.81 -3.74 -9.20
CA ASN A 223 3.20 -4.06 -7.82
C ASN A 223 2.11 -4.28 -6.76
N ALA A 224 0.82 -4.22 -7.08
CA ALA A 224 -0.19 -4.96 -6.31
C ALA A 224 -0.76 -6.04 -7.23
N THR A 225 -0.92 -7.25 -6.72
CA THR A 225 -1.87 -8.20 -7.31
C THR A 225 -3.26 -7.60 -7.12
N CYS A 226 -3.63 -6.67 -8.00
CA CYS A 226 -5.03 -6.43 -8.29
C CYS A 226 -5.45 -7.63 -9.12
N SER A 227 -5.76 -8.73 -8.45
CA SER A 227 -6.36 -9.87 -9.10
C SER A 227 -7.86 -9.79 -8.91
N ASP A 228 -8.57 -10.27 -9.93
CA ASP A 228 -9.98 -10.62 -9.83
C ASP A 228 -10.16 -11.98 -9.10
N GLU A 229 -9.12 -12.52 -8.45
CA GLU A 229 -9.12 -13.83 -7.81
C GLU A 229 -9.40 -13.72 -6.30
N ASP A 230 -10.18 -14.68 -5.79
CA ASP A 230 -10.53 -14.79 -4.37
C ASP A 230 -9.26 -14.90 -3.49
N GLY A 231 -9.05 -13.92 -2.61
CA GLY A 231 -8.03 -13.99 -1.56
C GLY A 231 -7.15 -12.74 -1.43
N ASP A 232 -7.22 -11.81 -2.39
CA ASP A 232 -6.53 -10.53 -2.29
C ASP A 232 -7.27 -9.54 -1.38
N ASN A 233 -6.52 -8.60 -0.82
CA ASN A 233 -7.03 -7.52 0.03
C ASN A 233 -7.19 -6.19 -0.71
N THR A 234 -6.86 -6.13 -2.00
CA THR A 234 -7.01 -4.94 -2.85
C THR A 234 -7.60 -5.36 -4.19
N TYR A 235 -8.75 -4.81 -4.56
CA TYR A 235 -9.41 -5.01 -5.84
C TYR A 235 -9.49 -3.70 -6.59
N TYR A 236 -9.20 -3.73 -7.88
CA TYR A 236 -9.29 -2.56 -8.74
C TYR A 236 -10.11 -2.87 -9.97
N PHE A 237 -11.05 -1.98 -10.25
CA PHE A 237 -11.94 -2.08 -11.39
C PHE A 237 -11.68 -0.92 -12.33
N GLU A 238 -11.36 -1.26 -13.58
CA GLU A 238 -11.32 -0.29 -14.67
C GLU A 238 -12.73 0.24 -14.99
N PRO A 239 -12.85 1.46 -15.56
CA PRO A 239 -14.14 2.03 -15.91
C PRO A 239 -14.88 1.15 -16.90
N SER A 240 -16.15 0.85 -16.63
CA SER A 240 -16.99 0.02 -17.49
C SER A 240 -17.63 0.83 -18.63
N GLY A 241 -16.84 1.56 -19.41
CA GLY A 241 -17.35 2.33 -20.54
C GLY A 241 -16.55 3.57 -20.87
N SER A 242 -16.88 4.19 -22.00
CA SER A 242 -16.39 5.51 -22.39
C SER A 242 -17.23 6.56 -21.68
N GLU A 243 -16.83 6.98 -20.48
CA GLU A 243 -17.52 8.05 -19.77
C GLU A 243 -17.27 9.40 -20.47
N THR A 244 -18.35 10.15 -20.67
CA THR A 244 -18.28 11.59 -20.94
C THR A 244 -18.65 12.27 -19.65
N ASP A 245 -17.62 12.69 -18.92
CA ASP A 245 -17.68 13.53 -17.72
C ASP A 245 -18.55 14.77 -18.00
N ASP A 246 -19.84 14.70 -17.68
CA ASP A 246 -20.79 15.81 -17.81
C ASP A 246 -20.84 16.52 -16.45
N GLY A 247 -19.68 17.07 -16.08
CA GLY A 247 -19.40 17.60 -14.74
C GLY A 247 -20.56 18.42 -14.16
N GLY A 248 -21.11 17.91 -13.06
CA GLY A 248 -21.98 18.70 -12.19
C GLY A 248 -23.15 17.97 -11.53
N THR A 249 -23.42 16.70 -11.82
CA THR A 249 -24.51 15.95 -11.17
C THR A 249 -24.11 14.50 -10.94
N CYS A 250 -24.41 13.95 -9.75
CA CYS A 250 -24.30 12.53 -9.37
C CYS A 250 -25.23 11.60 -10.18
N GLU A 251 -25.20 11.73 -11.49
CA GLU A 251 -26.13 11.14 -12.43
C GLU A 251 -25.37 10.53 -13.61
N ASP A 252 -24.16 10.00 -13.39
CA ASP A 252 -23.54 9.20 -14.43
C ASP A 252 -24.33 7.90 -14.66
N ASP A 253 -24.46 7.48 -15.91
CA ASP A 253 -25.33 6.36 -16.31
C ASP A 253 -24.59 5.01 -16.26
N THR A 254 -23.27 5.01 -16.04
CA THR A 254 -22.44 3.81 -16.01
C THR A 254 -21.80 3.59 -14.65
N TYR A 255 -22.21 2.51 -13.97
CA TYR A 255 -21.60 2.09 -12.73
C TYR A 255 -21.06 0.67 -12.84
N THR A 256 -19.85 0.46 -12.33
CA THR A 256 -19.31 -0.87 -12.06
C THR A 256 -20.02 -1.45 -10.83
N GLN A 257 -20.69 -2.58 -11.01
CA GLN A 257 -21.41 -3.23 -9.91
C GLN A 257 -20.45 -3.96 -8.98
N VAL A 258 -20.40 -3.51 -7.73
CA VAL A 258 -19.59 -4.11 -6.67
C VAL A 258 -20.51 -4.76 -5.66
N ARG A 259 -20.47 -6.09 -5.59
CA ARG A 259 -21.22 -6.87 -4.59
C ARG A 259 -20.32 -7.16 -3.41
N LEU A 260 -20.53 -6.47 -2.29
CA LEU A 260 -19.71 -6.62 -1.09
C LEU A 260 -19.78 -8.04 -0.50
N SER A 261 -20.86 -8.77 -0.76
CA SER A 261 -21.02 -10.18 -0.37
C SER A 261 -20.05 -11.14 -1.07
N ASP A 262 -19.45 -10.71 -2.18
CA ASP A 262 -18.57 -11.56 -2.98
C ASP A 262 -17.15 -11.56 -2.41
N TYR A 263 -16.84 -10.65 -1.47
CA TYR A 263 -15.52 -10.54 -0.84
C TYR A 263 -15.50 -11.13 0.56
N THR A 264 -14.51 -11.96 0.85
CA THR A 264 -14.30 -12.51 2.19
C THR A 264 -13.52 -11.50 3.05
N THR A 265 -14.24 -10.73 3.86
CA THR A 265 -13.66 -9.66 4.70
C THR A 265 -13.75 -10.00 6.19
N SER A 266 -12.79 -9.49 6.98
CA SER A 266 -12.82 -9.58 8.44
C SER A 266 -12.05 -8.40 9.06
N PRO A 267 -12.18 -8.14 10.38
CA PRO A 267 -11.41 -7.08 11.04
C PRO A 267 -9.89 -7.18 10.84
N THR A 268 -9.36 -8.40 10.69
CA THR A 268 -7.92 -8.68 10.48
C THR A 268 -7.57 -8.97 9.02
N ASN A 269 -8.56 -8.97 8.13
CA ASN A 269 -8.38 -9.13 6.70
C ASN A 269 -9.33 -8.15 5.97
N PRO A 270 -9.07 -6.84 6.11
CA PRO A 270 -9.90 -5.85 5.44
C PRO A 270 -9.61 -5.81 3.95
N VAL A 271 -10.61 -5.38 3.18
CA VAL A 271 -10.51 -5.26 1.72
C VAL A 271 -10.57 -3.80 1.27
N LEU A 272 -9.65 -3.40 0.41
CA LEU A 272 -9.67 -2.14 -0.33
C LEU A 272 -10.28 -2.39 -1.71
N ILE A 273 -11.36 -1.67 -2.04
CA ILE A 273 -11.97 -1.69 -3.35
C ILE A 273 -11.72 -0.32 -3.99
N VAL A 274 -11.09 -0.33 -5.16
CA VAL A 274 -10.82 0.87 -5.95
C VAL A 274 -11.56 0.73 -7.28
N VAL A 275 -12.38 1.71 -7.63
CA VAL A 275 -13.08 1.76 -8.91
C VAL A 275 -12.67 3.04 -9.62
N ASP A 276 -12.01 2.89 -10.76
CA ASP A 276 -11.67 4.01 -11.64
C ASP A 276 -12.90 4.35 -12.47
N GLY A 277 -13.80 5.17 -11.91
CA GLY A 277 -15.13 5.47 -12.44
C GLY A 277 -16.24 5.33 -11.40
N GLY A 278 -17.49 5.24 -11.84
CA GLY A 278 -18.64 5.03 -10.95
C GLY A 278 -18.71 3.63 -10.35
N ALA A 279 -18.95 3.52 -9.04
CA ALA A 279 -19.18 2.28 -8.32
C ALA A 279 -20.63 2.15 -7.81
N GLU A 280 -21.33 1.09 -8.22
CA GLU A 280 -22.66 0.73 -7.69
C GLU A 280 -22.51 -0.38 -6.65
N ILE A 281 -22.68 -0.02 -5.37
CA ILE A 281 -22.44 -0.90 -4.24
C ILE A 281 -23.69 -1.67 -3.84
N PHE A 282 -23.57 -3.00 -3.77
CA PHE A 282 -24.59 -3.93 -3.31
C PHE A 282 -24.11 -4.71 -2.07
N PHE A 283 -24.84 -4.64 -0.96
CA PHE A 283 -24.43 -5.29 0.31
C PHE A 283 -24.77 -6.79 0.39
N GLY A 284 -25.65 -7.30 -0.48
CA GLY A 284 -25.87 -8.75 -0.63
C GLY A 284 -26.68 -9.47 0.47
N GLY A 285 -27.27 -8.77 1.45
CA GLY A 285 -28.36 -9.33 2.26
C GLY A 285 -28.06 -9.72 3.72
N GLY A 286 -27.47 -8.81 4.49
CA GLY A 286 -27.33 -8.84 5.95
C GLY A 286 -25.91 -9.09 6.48
N GLY A 287 -24.89 -8.78 5.67
CA GLY A 287 -23.49 -9.01 6.01
C GLY A 287 -22.77 -7.77 6.56
N THR A 288 -21.63 -8.01 7.19
CA THR A 288 -20.67 -6.94 7.55
C THR A 288 -19.50 -6.99 6.59
N PHE A 289 -19.27 -5.90 5.86
CA PHE A 289 -18.09 -5.70 5.03
C PHE A 289 -17.04 -4.93 5.82
N TYR A 290 -15.82 -5.47 5.94
CA TYR A 290 -14.69 -4.79 6.58
C TYR A 290 -13.74 -4.29 5.50
N GLY A 291 -13.69 -2.98 5.29
CA GLY A 291 -12.89 -2.47 4.19
C GLY A 291 -13.08 -1.00 3.86
N MET A 292 -12.43 -0.58 2.78
CA MET A 292 -12.53 0.76 2.24
C MET A 292 -12.95 0.71 0.78
N ILE A 293 -13.79 1.64 0.37
CA ILE A 293 -14.22 1.81 -1.02
C ILE A 293 -13.76 3.17 -1.50
N ILE A 294 -13.01 3.20 -2.59
CA ILE A 294 -12.55 4.41 -3.27
C ILE A 294 -13.08 4.39 -4.70
N ALA A 295 -13.81 5.42 -5.12
CA ALA A 295 -14.31 5.51 -6.48
C ALA A 295 -14.41 6.96 -6.96
N GLN A 296 -14.62 7.17 -8.26
CA GLN A 296 -15.01 8.48 -8.79
C GLN A 296 -16.36 8.87 -8.18
N GLU A 297 -17.35 8.01 -8.35
CA GLU A 297 -18.68 8.13 -7.77
C GLU A 297 -19.03 6.87 -6.99
N VAL A 298 -19.77 7.02 -5.90
CA VAL A 298 -20.29 5.88 -5.14
C VAL A 298 -21.81 5.97 -5.07
N MET A 299 -22.48 4.98 -5.64
CA MET A 299 -23.92 4.82 -5.56
C MET A 299 -24.29 3.59 -4.73
N PHE A 300 -25.15 3.76 -3.73
CA PHE A 300 -25.77 2.61 -3.06
C PHE A 300 -27.01 2.17 -3.82
N SER A 301 -27.07 0.88 -4.19
CA SER A 301 -28.18 0.31 -4.95
C SER A 301 -28.82 -0.90 -4.27
N GLY A 302 -30.09 -1.13 -4.60
CA GLY A 302 -30.90 -2.21 -4.01
C GLY A 302 -31.43 -1.95 -2.60
N GLY A 303 -31.04 -0.83 -1.97
CA GLY A 303 -31.34 -0.51 -0.58
C GLY A 303 -30.53 -1.39 0.38
N MET A 304 -29.83 -0.76 1.33
CA MET A 304 -29.20 -1.51 2.41
C MET A 304 -30.28 -2.21 3.26
N ASN A 305 -30.06 -3.44 3.71
CA ASN A 305 -30.89 -4.02 4.75
C ASN A 305 -30.43 -3.50 6.11
N PRO A 306 -31.31 -3.31 7.12
CA PRO A 306 -30.89 -2.79 8.43
C PRO A 306 -29.79 -3.60 9.13
N SER A 307 -29.56 -4.84 8.68
CA SER A 307 -28.48 -5.73 9.11
C SER A 307 -27.17 -5.58 8.33
N ASP A 308 -27.18 -4.88 7.19
CA ASP A 308 -25.99 -4.58 6.40
C ASP A 308 -25.14 -3.51 7.09
N SER A 309 -23.84 -3.80 7.23
CA SER A 309 -22.89 -2.88 7.83
C SER A 309 -21.60 -2.81 7.01
N LEU A 310 -21.15 -1.59 6.69
CA LEU A 310 -19.78 -1.32 6.28
C LEU A 310 -18.98 -0.89 7.51
N GLN A 311 -17.88 -1.58 7.79
CA GLN A 311 -16.93 -1.30 8.86
C GLN A 311 -15.64 -0.78 8.21
N GLY A 312 -15.50 0.54 8.11
CA GLY A 312 -14.40 1.20 7.43
C GLY A 312 -14.80 2.56 6.86
N SER A 313 -14.41 2.85 5.61
CA SER A 313 -14.60 4.17 5.02
C SER A 313 -14.98 4.10 3.53
N ILE A 314 -15.72 5.11 3.09
CA ILE A 314 -16.11 5.34 1.70
C ILE A 314 -15.56 6.69 1.29
N ILE A 315 -14.83 6.71 0.18
CA ILE A 315 -14.12 7.88 -0.31
C ILE A 315 -14.48 8.06 -1.78
N ALA A 316 -15.23 9.11 -2.09
CA ALA A 316 -15.63 9.46 -3.45
C ALA A 316 -14.90 10.71 -3.95
N ILE A 317 -14.36 10.67 -5.17
CA ILE A 317 -13.64 11.81 -5.76
C ILE A 317 -14.61 12.85 -6.29
N ASP A 318 -15.74 12.41 -6.84
CA ASP A 318 -16.85 13.26 -7.19
C ASP A 318 -17.91 13.17 -6.10
N CYS A 319 -18.78 12.16 -6.09
CA CYS A 319 -19.90 12.20 -5.15
C CYS A 319 -20.38 10.86 -4.58
N VAL A 320 -21.16 10.93 -3.51
CA VAL A 320 -21.84 9.78 -2.89
C VAL A 320 -23.34 9.96 -3.01
N ASN A 321 -24.05 8.97 -3.57
CA ASN A 321 -25.50 9.00 -3.73
C ASN A 321 -26.16 7.71 -3.22
N ASP A 322 -27.36 7.82 -2.68
CA ASP A 322 -28.22 6.68 -2.31
C ASP A 322 -29.47 6.66 -3.19
N ASN A 323 -29.55 5.64 -4.06
CA ASN A 323 -30.72 5.39 -4.89
C ASN A 323 -31.65 4.31 -4.31
N GLY A 324 -31.29 3.69 -3.19
CA GLY A 324 -32.07 2.67 -2.51
C GLY A 324 -33.08 3.22 -1.50
N THR A 325 -34.12 2.44 -1.21
CA THR A 325 -35.09 2.74 -0.13
C THR A 325 -34.84 1.90 1.13
N GLY A 326 -33.59 1.49 1.34
CA GLY A 326 -33.18 0.61 2.44
C GLY A 326 -32.46 1.37 3.57
N GLY A 327 -32.09 0.69 4.64
CA GLY A 327 -31.28 1.26 5.71
C GLY A 327 -30.08 0.40 6.01
N GLY A 328 -28.97 1.00 6.42
CA GLY A 328 -27.75 0.26 6.71
C GLY A 328 -26.82 1.08 7.58
N ARG A 329 -25.70 0.48 7.99
CA ARG A 329 -24.75 1.10 8.92
C ARG A 329 -23.39 1.30 8.25
N ILE A 330 -22.87 2.51 8.27
CA ILE A 330 -21.48 2.79 7.92
C ILE A 330 -20.79 3.18 9.23
N GLU A 331 -19.81 2.41 9.67
CA GLU A 331 -19.15 2.59 10.95
C GLU A 331 -17.63 2.62 10.74
N LEU A 332 -16.98 3.68 11.21
CA LEU A 332 -15.52 3.76 11.14
C LEU A 332 -14.90 2.71 12.05
N ASN A 333 -14.10 1.82 11.48
CA ASN A 333 -13.29 0.87 12.24
C ASN A 333 -11.80 1.21 12.07
N PRO A 334 -11.13 1.79 13.08
CA PRO A 334 -9.75 2.24 12.94
C PRO A 334 -8.76 1.09 12.76
N THR A 335 -9.07 -0.11 13.24
CA THR A 335 -8.25 -1.30 12.98
C THR A 335 -8.26 -1.62 11.50
N VAL A 336 -9.44 -1.65 10.86
CA VAL A 336 -9.58 -1.84 9.41
C VAL A 336 -8.79 -0.78 8.63
N ILE A 337 -8.93 0.49 9.00
CA ILE A 337 -8.26 1.60 8.31
C ILE A 337 -6.74 1.54 8.49
N THR A 338 -6.26 1.21 9.68
CA THR A 338 -4.82 1.07 9.98
C THR A 338 -4.23 -0.12 9.20
N ASP A 339 -4.91 -1.26 9.18
CA ASP A 339 -4.46 -2.46 8.48
C ASP A 339 -4.42 -2.24 6.96
N LEU A 340 -5.39 -1.49 6.40
CA LEU A 340 -5.38 -1.06 5.00
C LEU A 340 -4.31 0.01 4.68
N SER A 341 -3.85 0.78 5.65
CA SER A 341 -2.73 1.71 5.44
C SER A 341 -1.37 1.00 5.47
N GLY A 342 -1.29 -0.13 6.18
CA GLY A 342 -0.10 -0.97 6.31
C GLY A 342 0.25 -1.78 5.06
N THR A 343 -0.68 -1.90 4.11
CA THR A 343 -0.42 -2.44 2.75
C THR A 343 0.24 -1.40 1.84
N GLY A 344 0.50 -0.18 2.33
CA GLY A 344 1.19 0.90 1.62
C GLY A 344 2.62 0.56 1.19
N GLN A 345 3.00 1.13 0.04
CA GLN A 345 4.22 0.85 -0.72
C GLN A 345 5.50 0.81 0.13
N THR A 346 6.33 -0.21 -0.09
CA THR A 346 7.68 -0.28 0.46
C THR A 346 8.56 0.80 -0.15
N VAL A 347 9.04 1.75 0.67
CA VAL A 347 9.98 2.77 0.20
C VAL A 347 11.40 2.36 0.54
N ARG A 348 12.26 2.36 -0.47
CA ARG A 348 13.71 2.17 -0.27
C ARG A 348 14.27 3.43 0.38
N LEU A 349 14.92 3.30 1.54
CA LEU A 349 15.52 4.46 2.20
C LEU A 349 16.68 5.00 1.38
N ALA A 350 16.64 6.29 1.02
CA ALA A 350 17.74 6.95 0.32
C ALA A 350 19.02 6.86 1.17
N GLY A 351 20.08 6.27 0.62
CA GLY A 351 21.35 6.04 1.33
C GLY A 351 21.42 4.73 2.12
N GLY A 352 20.42 3.85 2.03
CA GLY A 352 20.44 2.51 2.66
C GLY A 352 21.43 1.52 2.05
N TRP A 353 21.89 1.78 0.81
CA TRP A 353 22.82 0.91 0.12
C TRP A 353 24.25 1.04 0.67
N HIS A 354 24.80 -0.08 1.14
CA HIS A 354 26.20 -0.19 1.59
C HIS A 354 26.84 -1.50 1.10
N ASP A 355 28.09 -1.41 0.62
CA ASP A 355 28.97 -2.52 0.26
C ASP A 355 30.16 -2.56 1.24
N TRP A 356 30.43 -3.72 1.86
CA TRP A 356 31.60 -3.93 2.73
C TRP A 356 32.56 -5.01 2.22
#